data_AF-A0A3D6EED6-F1
#
_entry.id   AF-A0A3D6EED6-F1
#
_cell.length_a   1.000
_cell.length_b   1.000
_cell.length_c   1.000
_cell.angle_alpha   90.00
_cell.angle_beta   90.00
_cell.angle_gamma   90.00
#
_symmetry.space_group_name_H-M   'P 1'
#
loop_
_entity.id
_entity.type
_entity.pdbx_description
1 polymer ?
#
loop_
_entity_poly.entity_id
_entity_poly.type
_entity_poly.pdbx_seq_one_letter_code
_entity_poly.pdbx_strand_id
1 'polypeptide(L)'
;MKKYLSIIPLAALILAACNKEAPTPTLSLDTTNLEFSAEGGSKTVKLESNTEWTVTTDEQDWYTVSPASGNGNAELTVTLNAHTEAIARSAEVLVEASGLVSTLAIVQNRPVTPDNPAELNYLVRAYEQDF
;
A
#
# COMPACT_ATOMS: atom_id res chain seq x y z
N MET A 1 -5.93 1.97 -84.09
CA MET A 1 -6.88 1.95 -82.95
C MET A 1 -6.46 0.83 -81.99
N LYS A 2 -6.58 1.04 -80.66
CA LYS A 2 -5.90 0.38 -79.52
C LYS A 2 -4.61 1.15 -79.13
N LYS A 3 -4.62 2.32 -78.47
CA LYS A 3 -5.30 2.86 -77.26
C LYS A 3 -4.75 2.28 -75.92
N TYR A 4 -4.06 3.17 -75.17
CA TYR A 4 -3.63 3.18 -73.74
C TYR A 4 -2.45 2.26 -73.37
N LEU A 5 -1.26 2.68 -72.91
CA LEU A 5 -0.74 3.86 -72.18
C LEU A 5 -1.47 4.22 -70.87
N SER A 6 -1.08 3.59 -69.77
CA SER A 6 -0.76 4.26 -68.49
C SER A 6 -0.23 3.27 -67.46
N ILE A 7 1.00 3.53 -67.02
CA ILE A 7 1.69 2.91 -65.90
C ILE A 7 1.13 3.58 -64.64
N ILE A 8 0.47 2.81 -63.77
CA ILE A 8 0.06 3.29 -62.45
C ILE A 8 1.20 2.95 -61.48
N PRO A 9 1.95 3.92 -60.94
CA PRO A 9 2.79 3.64 -59.78
C PRO A 9 1.85 3.49 -58.59
N LEU A 10 1.62 2.26 -58.16
CA LEU A 10 0.88 2.00 -56.94
C LEU A 10 1.75 2.49 -55.78
N ALA A 11 1.36 3.65 -55.25
CA ALA A 11 1.98 4.30 -54.11
C ALA A 11 2.14 3.28 -52.97
N ALA A 12 3.38 3.09 -52.52
CA ALA A 12 3.68 2.37 -51.30
C ALA A 12 3.03 3.13 -50.14
N LEU A 13 1.91 2.62 -49.64
CA LEU A 13 1.28 3.06 -48.42
C LEU A 13 2.18 2.62 -47.26
N ILE A 14 3.12 3.49 -46.90
CA ILE A 14 3.87 3.40 -45.65
C ILE A 14 2.89 3.42 -44.48
N LEU A 15 2.50 2.24 -44.00
CA LEU A 15 1.86 2.11 -42.70
C LEU A 15 2.88 2.57 -41.67
N ALA A 16 2.81 3.84 -41.27
CA ALA A 16 3.44 4.30 -40.05
C ALA A 16 2.75 3.56 -38.89
N ALA A 17 3.26 2.37 -38.58
CA ALA A 17 2.97 1.69 -37.34
C ALA A 17 3.52 2.61 -36.23
N CYS A 18 2.66 3.48 -35.71
CA CYS A 18 2.96 4.28 -34.55
C CYS A 18 3.00 3.30 -33.38
N ASN A 19 4.18 2.74 -33.08
CA ASN A 19 4.42 2.01 -31.84
C ASN A 19 4.37 3.03 -30.70
N LYS A 20 3.16 3.37 -30.27
CA LYS A 20 2.96 4.14 -29.04
C LYS A 20 3.25 3.17 -27.90
N GLU A 21 4.51 3.11 -27.48
CA GLU A 21 4.89 2.34 -26.29
C GLU A 21 4.07 2.86 -25.11
N ALA A 22 3.29 1.95 -24.50
CA ALA A 22 2.65 2.25 -23.23
C ALA A 22 3.74 2.44 -22.17
N PRO A 23 3.56 3.38 -21.22
CA PRO A 23 4.52 3.53 -20.13
C PRO A 23 4.63 2.22 -19.34
N THR A 24 5.85 1.81 -19.02
CA THR A 24 6.11 0.64 -18.17
C THR A 24 5.52 0.87 -16.77
N PRO A 25 4.70 -0.05 -16.23
CA PRO A 25 4.16 0.08 -14.88
C PRO A 25 5.26 0.18 -13.81
N THR A 26 5.00 0.98 -12.77
CA THR A 26 5.87 1.13 -11.60
C THR A 26 5.06 1.01 -10.32
N LEU A 27 5.68 0.44 -9.28
CA LEU A 27 5.11 0.31 -7.95
C LEU A 27 6.23 0.27 -6.91
N SER A 28 6.17 1.15 -5.90
CA SER A 28 7.07 1.11 -4.75
C SER A 28 6.43 1.75 -3.51
N LEU A 29 6.81 1.25 -2.34
CA LEU A 29 6.52 1.84 -1.04
C LEU A 29 7.78 2.50 -0.47
N ASP A 30 7.63 3.60 0.26
CA ASP A 30 8.75 4.26 0.95
C ASP A 30 9.27 3.44 2.15
N THR A 31 8.41 2.59 2.72
CA THR A 31 8.77 1.55 3.69
C THR A 31 8.01 0.26 3.40
N THR A 32 8.64 -0.87 3.68
CA THR A 32 8.02 -2.21 3.62
C THR A 32 7.76 -2.79 5.01
N ASN A 33 8.05 -2.05 6.07
CA ASN A 33 7.82 -2.48 7.45
C ASN A 33 7.25 -1.33 8.29
N LEU A 34 6.19 -1.63 9.05
CA LEU A 34 5.63 -0.76 10.07
C LEU A 34 5.62 -1.44 11.42
N GLU A 35 6.26 -0.80 12.39
CA GLU A 35 6.21 -1.23 13.79
C GLU A 35 5.33 -0.32 14.62
N PHE A 36 4.43 -0.92 15.39
CA PHE A 36 3.54 -0.24 16.32
C PHE A 36 3.83 -0.68 17.77
N SER A 37 3.57 0.21 18.71
CA SER A 37 3.48 -0.16 20.12
C SER A 37 2.17 -0.92 20.37
N ALA A 38 2.05 -1.49 21.57
CA ALA A 38 0.84 -2.16 22.02
C ALA A 38 -0.41 -1.26 21.95
N GLU A 39 -0.27 0.06 22.14
CA GLU A 39 -1.37 1.02 22.06
C GLU A 39 -2.00 1.12 20.66
N GLY A 40 -1.28 0.70 19.62
CA GLY A 40 -1.74 0.82 18.24
C GLY A 40 -1.64 2.27 17.73
N GLY A 41 -2.68 2.73 17.04
CA GLY A 41 -2.74 4.05 16.41
C GLY A 41 -2.53 4.00 14.90
N SER A 42 -2.20 5.14 14.30
CA SER A 42 -2.11 5.29 12.84
C SER A 42 -0.70 5.67 12.37
N LYS A 43 -0.28 5.07 11.25
CA LYS A 43 0.93 5.44 10.50
C LYS A 43 0.62 5.53 9.02
N THR A 44 1.39 6.33 8.30
CA THR A 44 1.26 6.48 6.84
C THR A 44 2.45 5.87 6.12
N VAL A 45 2.20 5.37 4.91
CA VAL A 45 3.19 4.84 3.96
C VAL A 45 2.94 5.51 2.62
N LYS A 46 3.99 6.03 1.98
CA LYS A 46 3.87 6.60 0.65
C LYS A 46 3.98 5.50 -0.39
N LEU A 47 3.02 5.50 -1.30
CA LEU A 47 2.99 4.65 -2.47
C LEU A 47 3.27 5.47 -3.71
N GLU A 48 4.27 5.06 -4.48
CA GLU A 48 4.55 5.61 -5.80
C GLU A 48 4.12 4.59 -6.87
N SER A 49 3.24 5.03 -7.76
CA SER A 49 2.78 4.22 -8.89
C SER A 49 2.40 5.11 -10.06
N ASN A 50 2.41 4.54 -11.27
CA ASN A 50 1.94 5.19 -12.49
C ASN A 50 0.72 4.47 -13.10
N THR A 51 0.14 3.50 -12.38
CA THR A 51 -1.07 2.77 -12.79
C THR A 51 -2.08 2.69 -11.65
N GLU A 52 -3.24 2.08 -11.94
CA GLU A 52 -4.20 1.66 -10.92
C GLU A 52 -3.58 0.59 -10.00
N TRP A 53 -4.00 0.60 -8.75
CA TRP A 53 -3.54 -0.32 -7.73
C TRP A 53 -4.65 -0.72 -6.76
N THR A 54 -4.50 -1.88 -6.14
CA THR A 54 -5.39 -2.43 -5.11
C THR A 54 -4.60 -2.92 -3.91
N VAL A 55 -5.21 -2.86 -2.74
CA VAL A 55 -4.68 -3.35 -1.47
C VAL A 55 -5.47 -4.58 -1.04
N THR A 56 -4.77 -5.67 -0.75
CA THR A 56 -5.32 -6.91 -0.22
C THR A 56 -4.77 -7.14 1.19
N THR A 57 -5.65 -7.46 2.13
CA THR A 57 -5.32 -7.76 3.53
C THR A 57 -5.79 -9.16 3.89
N ASP A 58 -5.36 -9.67 5.04
CA ASP A 58 -5.86 -10.91 5.64
C ASP A 58 -7.18 -10.74 6.44
N GLU A 59 -7.85 -9.60 6.25
CA GLU A 59 -9.16 -9.24 6.81
C GLU A 59 -9.27 -9.38 8.34
N GLN A 60 -8.16 -9.22 9.06
CA GLN A 60 -8.20 -9.20 10.53
C GLN A 60 -8.86 -7.91 11.05
N ASP A 61 -9.57 -8.02 12.17
CA ASP A 61 -10.33 -6.92 12.77
C ASP A 61 -9.48 -5.89 13.51
N TRP A 62 -8.22 -6.22 13.80
CA TRP A 62 -7.33 -5.39 14.60
C TRP A 62 -6.56 -4.34 13.83
N TYR A 63 -6.63 -4.33 12.50
CA TYR A 63 -6.06 -3.27 11.68
C TYR A 63 -6.89 -2.96 10.43
N THR A 64 -6.69 -1.77 9.89
CA THR A 64 -7.26 -1.36 8.60
C THR A 64 -6.22 -0.64 7.76
N VAL A 65 -6.39 -0.67 6.43
CA VAL A 65 -5.58 0.08 5.47
C VAL A 65 -6.51 0.86 4.56
N SER A 66 -6.24 2.15 4.39
CA SER A 66 -7.02 3.03 3.52
C SER A 66 -6.12 3.97 2.72
N PRO A 67 -6.35 4.19 1.42
CA PRO A 67 -7.41 3.60 0.61
C PRO A 67 -7.15 2.12 0.27
N ALA A 68 -8.21 1.36 -0.01
CA ALA A 68 -8.09 -0.03 -0.49
C ALA A 68 -7.76 -0.14 -2.00
N SER A 69 -7.88 0.96 -2.74
CA SER A 69 -7.55 1.04 -4.16
C SER A 69 -7.34 2.49 -4.58
N GLY A 70 -6.62 2.70 -5.68
CA GLY A 70 -6.46 4.02 -6.26
C GLY A 70 -5.71 4.00 -7.58
N ASN A 71 -5.25 5.17 -8.01
CA ASN A 71 -4.51 5.35 -9.26
C ASN A 71 -3.40 6.37 -9.06
N GLY A 72 -2.20 6.04 -9.53
CA GLY A 72 -1.02 6.88 -9.36
C GLY A 72 -0.50 6.88 -7.91
N ASN A 73 0.29 7.90 -7.58
CA ASN A 73 0.84 8.06 -6.24
C ASN A 73 -0.25 8.27 -5.18
N ALA A 74 -0.03 7.72 -3.99
CA ALA A 74 -0.96 7.83 -2.87
C ALA A 74 -0.26 7.76 -1.51
N GLU A 75 -1.00 8.09 -0.46
CA GLU A 75 -0.60 7.85 0.92
C GLU A 75 -1.55 6.82 1.53
N LEU A 76 -1.01 5.67 1.92
CA LEU A 76 -1.76 4.62 2.59
C LEU A 76 -1.70 4.87 4.10
N THR A 77 -2.86 4.97 4.75
CA THR A 77 -2.98 5.04 6.21
C THR A 77 -3.25 3.64 6.75
N VAL A 78 -2.39 3.18 7.66
CA VAL A 78 -2.53 1.93 8.40
C VAL A 78 -2.92 2.27 9.84
N THR A 79 -4.04 1.75 10.31
CA THR A 79 -4.56 1.98 11.66
C THR A 79 -4.70 0.67 12.41
N LEU A 80 -4.15 0.59 13.62
CA LEU A 80 -4.22 -0.57 14.50
C LEU A 80 -4.99 -0.26 15.77
N ASN A 81 -5.80 -1.22 16.22
CA ASN A 81 -6.38 -1.24 17.55
C ASN A 81 -5.31 -1.57 18.60
N ALA A 82 -5.57 -1.21 19.86
CA ALA A 82 -4.70 -1.61 20.96
C ALA A 82 -4.61 -3.15 21.08
N HIS A 83 -3.47 -3.62 21.57
CA HIS A 83 -3.13 -5.03 21.75
C HIS A 83 -2.71 -5.29 23.18
N THR A 84 -3.35 -6.25 23.86
CA THR A 84 -3.16 -6.50 25.30
C THR A 84 -2.50 -7.84 25.60
N GLU A 85 -2.26 -8.66 24.59
CA GLU A 85 -1.70 -10.00 24.79
C GLU A 85 -0.18 -9.98 24.95
N ALA A 86 0.34 -10.98 25.67
CA ALA A 86 1.76 -11.10 25.98
C ALA A 86 2.65 -11.43 24.77
N ILE A 87 2.06 -11.74 23.61
CA ILE A 87 2.77 -12.10 22.39
C ILE A 87 2.48 -11.04 21.33
N ALA A 88 3.51 -10.56 20.63
CA ALA A 88 3.35 -9.64 19.51
C ALA A 88 2.55 -10.29 18.37
N ARG A 89 1.83 -9.49 17.59
CA ARG A 89 1.09 -9.95 16.41
C ARG A 89 1.61 -9.28 15.15
N SER A 90 1.40 -9.92 14.01
CA SER A 90 1.83 -9.42 12.71
C SER A 90 0.79 -9.67 11.63
N ALA A 91 0.83 -8.86 10.57
CA ALA A 91 0.08 -9.05 9.34
C ALA A 91 0.94 -8.70 8.12
N GLU A 92 0.55 -9.21 6.97
CA GLU A 92 1.10 -8.82 5.67
C GLU A 92 0.00 -8.20 4.82
N VAL A 93 0.32 -7.04 4.24
CA VAL A 93 -0.55 -6.32 3.31
C VAL A 93 0.09 -6.35 1.93
N LEU A 94 -0.69 -6.75 0.93
CA LEU A 94 -0.25 -6.82 -0.46
C LEU A 94 -0.80 -5.62 -1.22
N VAL A 95 0.08 -4.91 -1.92
CA VAL A 95 -0.31 -3.86 -2.86
C VAL A 95 0.05 -4.30 -4.25
N GLU A 96 -0.94 -4.31 -5.14
CA GLU A 96 -0.80 -4.83 -6.50
C GLU A 96 -1.07 -3.75 -7.53
N ALA A 97 -0.22 -3.63 -8.55
CA ALA A 97 -0.38 -2.67 -9.64
C ALA A 97 0.12 -3.28 -10.96
N SER A 98 -0.78 -3.54 -11.91
CA SER A 98 -0.45 -4.13 -13.22
C SER A 98 0.44 -5.39 -13.17
N GLY A 99 0.22 -6.26 -12.17
CA GLY A 99 1.00 -7.50 -11.95
C GLY A 99 2.29 -7.33 -11.14
N LEU A 100 2.66 -6.10 -10.78
CA LEU A 100 3.67 -5.84 -9.75
C LEU A 100 3.04 -6.00 -8.36
N VAL A 101 3.81 -6.51 -7.41
CA VAL A 101 3.38 -6.70 -6.02
C VAL A 101 4.41 -6.08 -5.08
N SER A 102 3.96 -5.26 -4.13
CA SER A 102 4.75 -4.80 -2.98
C SER A 102 4.09 -5.32 -1.71
N THR A 103 4.91 -5.84 -0.78
CA THR A 103 4.45 -6.35 0.51
C THR A 103 4.82 -5.36 1.61
N LEU A 104 3.84 -5.03 2.45
CA LEU A 104 4.02 -4.25 3.66
C LEU A 104 3.82 -5.17 4.88
N ALA A 105 4.89 -5.37 5.64
CA ALA A 105 4.85 -6.07 6.91
C ALA A 105 4.38 -5.12 8.02
N ILE A 106 3.44 -5.57 8.83
CA ILE A 106 2.96 -4.86 10.02
C ILE A 106 3.30 -5.70 11.24
N VAL A 107 3.95 -5.10 12.23
CA VAL A 107 4.25 -5.72 13.52
C VAL A 107 3.69 -4.83 14.63
N GLN A 108 2.89 -5.43 15.51
CA GLN A 108 2.44 -4.78 16.74
C GLN A 108 3.04 -5.49 17.94
N ASN A 109 3.83 -4.73 18.71
CA ASN A 109 4.48 -5.24 19.90
C ASN A 109 3.47 -5.58 21.01
N ARG A 110 3.87 -6.49 21.91
CA ARG A 110 3.16 -6.74 23.17
C ARG A 110 3.21 -5.51 24.09
N PRO A 111 2.30 -5.40 25.07
CA PRO A 111 2.43 -4.42 26.14
C PRO A 111 3.80 -4.52 26.81
N VAL A 112 4.45 -3.37 26.99
CA VAL A 112 5.62 -3.28 27.86
C VAL A 112 5.11 -3.19 29.30
N THR A 113 5.44 -4.19 30.11
CA THR A 113 5.23 -4.09 31.55
C THR A 113 6.20 -3.01 32.07
N PRO A 114 5.75 -1.99 32.81
CA PRO A 114 6.65 -1.00 33.38
C PRO A 114 7.71 -1.69 34.25
N ASP A 115 8.99 -1.43 33.99
CA ASP A 115 10.10 -2.01 34.74
C ASP A 115 10.08 -1.60 36.22
N ASN A 116 9.41 -0.48 36.53
CA ASN A 116 9.22 0.02 37.89
C ASN A 116 7.76 -0.16 38.36
N PRO A 117 7.51 -1.02 39.35
CA PRO A 117 6.17 -1.20 39.93
C PRO A 117 5.55 0.09 40.50
N ALA A 118 6.36 1.11 40.83
CA ALA A 118 5.85 2.39 41.30
C ALA A 118 5.13 3.20 40.21
N GLU A 119 5.42 2.97 38.93
CA GLU A 119 4.72 3.64 37.82
C GLU A 119 3.29 3.14 37.63
N LEU A 120 3.00 1.89 38.04
CA LEU A 120 1.64 1.36 38.07
C LEU A 120 0.73 2.14 39.03
N ASN A 121 1.27 2.59 40.17
CA ASN A 121 0.53 3.35 41.18
C ASN A 121 0.15 4.76 40.70
N TYR A 122 0.90 5.34 39.74
CA TYR A 122 0.55 6.63 39.15
C TYR A 122 -0.63 6.51 38.17
N LEU A 123 -0.65 5.46 37.34
CA LEU A 123 -1.73 5.21 36.38
C LEU A 123 -3.04 4.85 37.07
N VAL A 124 -2.99 4.03 38.14
CA VAL A 124 -4.18 3.68 38.94
C VAL A 124 -4.80 4.91 39.59
N ARG A 125 -3.98 5.80 40.17
CA ARG A 125 -4.46 7.04 40.80
C ARG A 125 -5.02 8.05 39.81
N ALA A 126 -4.49 8.11 38.60
CA ALA A 126 -5.03 8.98 37.54
C ALA A 126 -6.42 8.50 37.09
N TYR A 127 -6.63 7.18 37.00
CA TYR A 127 -7.91 6.59 36.62
C TYR A 127 -8.99 6.73 37.70
N GLU A 128 -8.61 6.70 38.98
CA GLU A 128 -9.54 6.88 40.12
C GLU A 128 -10.03 8.32 40.32
N GLN A 129 -9.36 9.33 39.74
CA GLN A 129 -9.74 10.75 39.85
C GLN A 129 -10.76 11.17 38.79
N ASP A 130 -10.97 10.35 37.76
CA ASP A 130 -11.93 10.59 36.67
C ASP A 130 -13.28 9.88 36.90
N PHE A 131 -13.51 9.32 38.10
CA PHE A 131 -14.80 8.75 38.55
C PHE A 131 -15.37 9.47 39.78
#